data_AF-K1UH71-F1
#
_entry.id   AF-K1UH71-F1
#
_cell.length_a   1.000
_cell.length_b   1.000
_cell.length_c   1.000
_cell.angle_alpha   90.00
_cell.angle_beta   90.00
_cell.angle_gamma   90.00
#
_symmetry.space_group_name_H-M   'P 1'
#
loop_
_entity.id
_entity.type
_entity.pdbx_description
1 polymer ?
#
loop_
_entity_poly.entity_id
_entity_poly.type
_entity_poly.pdbx_seq_one_letter_code
_entity_poly.pdbx_strand_id
1 'polypeptide(L)'
;DTDFSKLTPTDYPILSDLYDLMEEEYRHYDAKKKELYTAELLQEICLGLHSMCKGAESKFFDGHTNITDSSFLTFGVKGLLQASRNVKDAMLFNILSYMSNELLTNGHTAACIDEFYLFLTNLTAVEYIRNFMKRVRKKDSAVILASQNLEDFNIDGIREYTKPLFSIPTHVFLFNAGNIDSRFYI
;
A
#
# COMPACT_ATOMS: atom_id res chain seq x y z
N ASP A 1 19.38 -5.03 -21.30
CA ASP A 1 18.88 -5.20 -19.93
C ASP A 1 19.40 -4.09 -19.04
N THR A 2 18.49 -3.40 -18.35
CA THR A 2 18.83 -2.34 -17.39
C THR A 2 19.06 -2.96 -16.03
N ASP A 3 20.23 -2.68 -15.43
CA ASP A 3 20.59 -3.17 -14.09
C ASP A 3 20.08 -2.20 -13.02
N PHE A 4 18.94 -2.54 -12.39
CA PHE A 4 18.28 -1.70 -11.38
C PHE A 4 19.08 -1.56 -10.08
N SER A 5 20.08 -2.42 -9.82
CA SER A 5 20.89 -2.35 -8.59
C SER A 5 21.80 -1.12 -8.54
N LYS A 6 22.01 -0.46 -9.69
CA LYS A 6 22.85 0.74 -9.83
C LYS A 6 22.06 2.04 -9.70
N LEU A 7 20.74 1.97 -9.67
CA LEU A 7 19.88 3.14 -9.59
C LEU A 7 19.68 3.56 -8.13
N THR A 8 19.70 4.87 -7.91
CA THR A 8 19.39 5.54 -6.66
C THR A 8 17.94 6.01 -6.65
N PRO A 9 17.36 6.36 -5.49
CA PRO A 9 15.97 6.85 -5.44
C PRO A 9 15.69 8.02 -6.38
N THR A 10 16.69 8.88 -6.63
CA THR A 10 16.58 10.05 -7.52
C THR A 10 16.63 9.72 -9.01
N ASP A 11 17.00 8.49 -9.38
CA ASP A 11 17.01 8.05 -10.79
C ASP A 11 15.62 7.56 -11.26
N TYR A 12 14.68 7.35 -10.32
CA TYR A 12 13.31 6.97 -10.62
C TYR A 12 12.40 8.21 -10.70
N PRO A 13 11.41 8.22 -11.61
CA PRO A 13 10.48 9.34 -11.71
C PRO A 13 9.58 9.45 -10.48
N ILE A 14 9.14 10.68 -10.21
CA ILE A 14 8.09 11.00 -9.23
C ILE A 14 6.75 11.26 -9.95
N LEU A 15 5.67 11.44 -9.18
CA LEU A 15 4.35 11.66 -9.77
C LEU A 15 4.28 12.97 -10.57
N SER A 16 5.02 14.00 -10.18
CA SER A 16 5.11 15.25 -10.94
C SER A 16 5.75 15.06 -12.31
N ASP A 17 6.70 14.14 -12.48
CA ASP A 17 7.27 13.84 -13.82
C ASP A 17 6.19 13.26 -14.73
N LEU A 18 5.35 12.35 -14.21
CA LEU A 18 4.20 11.83 -14.94
C LEU A 18 3.16 12.92 -15.21
N TYR A 19 2.87 13.77 -14.23
CA TYR A 19 1.92 14.87 -14.39
C TYR A 19 2.37 15.83 -15.48
N ASP A 20 3.63 16.26 -15.46
CA ASP A 20 4.17 17.21 -16.43
C ASP A 20 4.19 16.61 -17.84
N LEU A 21 4.50 15.32 -17.97
CA LEU A 21 4.38 14.58 -19.23
C LEU A 21 2.92 14.60 -19.76
N MET A 22 1.94 14.29 -18.91
CA MET A 22 0.52 14.30 -19.32
C MET A 22 0.03 15.70 -19.66
N GLU A 23 0.47 16.72 -18.92
CA GLU A 23 0.16 18.12 -19.19
C GLU A 23 0.78 18.58 -20.52
N GLU A 24 2.00 18.17 -20.83
CA GLU A 24 2.66 18.46 -22.09
C GLU A 24 1.92 17.81 -23.28
N GLU A 25 1.59 16.53 -23.19
CA GLU A 25 0.82 15.81 -24.20
C GLU A 25 -0.56 16.46 -24.42
N TYR A 26 -1.24 16.85 -23.33
CA TYR A 26 -2.53 17.54 -23.44
C TYR A 26 -2.42 18.90 -24.15
N ARG A 27 -1.38 19.68 -23.84
CA ARG A 27 -1.16 21.00 -24.45
C ARG A 27 -0.80 20.92 -25.94
N HIS A 28 -0.15 19.84 -26.36
CA HIS A 28 0.27 19.63 -27.75
C HIS A 28 -0.69 18.72 -28.54
N TYR A 29 -1.79 18.29 -27.93
CA TYR A 29 -2.78 17.42 -28.55
C TYR A 29 -3.25 17.97 -29.89
N ASP A 30 -3.15 17.15 -30.93
CA ASP A 30 -3.64 17.48 -32.26
C ASP A 30 -4.69 16.47 -32.72
N ALA A 31 -5.95 16.93 -32.73
CA ALA A 31 -7.10 16.13 -33.18
C ALA A 31 -6.93 15.55 -34.60
N LYS A 32 -6.04 16.12 -35.43
CA LYS A 32 -5.75 15.61 -36.78
C LYS A 32 -4.77 14.45 -36.78
N LYS A 33 -3.96 14.27 -35.74
CA LYS A 33 -2.88 13.28 -35.69
C LYS A 33 -3.31 11.85 -35.30
N LYS A 34 -4.60 11.61 -35.06
CA LYS A 34 -5.12 10.29 -34.60
C LYS A 34 -4.29 9.73 -33.43
N GLU A 35 -4.05 10.58 -32.44
CA GLU A 35 -3.31 10.23 -31.24
C GLU A 35 -4.05 9.12 -30.45
N LEU A 36 -3.28 8.27 -29.77
CA LEU A 36 -3.80 7.09 -29.08
C LEU A 36 -4.73 7.47 -27.90
N TYR A 37 -4.40 8.58 -27.22
CA TYR A 37 -5.14 9.10 -26.08
C TYR A 37 -5.94 10.33 -26.50
N THR A 38 -7.17 10.47 -26.00
CA THR A 38 -7.99 11.64 -26.31
C THR A 38 -7.62 12.82 -25.41
N ALA A 39 -7.92 14.04 -25.86
CA ALA A 39 -7.74 15.24 -25.05
C ALA A 39 -8.50 15.15 -23.71
N GLU A 40 -9.71 14.60 -23.74
CA GLU A 40 -10.55 14.43 -22.55
C GLU A 40 -9.89 13.47 -21.54
N LEU A 41 -9.33 12.35 -22.00
CA LEU A 41 -8.64 11.40 -21.12
C LEU A 41 -7.40 12.02 -20.48
N LEU A 42 -6.60 12.75 -21.26
CA LEU A 42 -5.41 13.44 -20.75
C LEU A 42 -5.79 14.52 -19.71
N GLN A 43 -6.87 15.27 -19.96
CA GLN A 43 -7.40 16.25 -19.02
C GLN A 43 -7.89 15.58 -17.73
N GLU A 44 -8.64 14.48 -17.82
CA GLU A 44 -9.13 13.73 -16.67
C GLU A 44 -7.98 13.22 -15.81
N ILE A 45 -6.92 12.68 -16.42
CA ILE A 45 -5.71 12.23 -15.72
C ILE A 45 -5.02 13.41 -15.02
N CYS A 46 -4.83 14.54 -15.72
CA CYS A 46 -4.23 15.73 -15.14
C CYS A 46 -5.04 16.22 -13.92
N LEU A 47 -6.36 16.31 -14.03
CA LEU A 47 -7.23 16.72 -12.93
C LEU A 47 -7.18 15.73 -11.75
N GLY A 48 -7.17 14.42 -12.03
CA GLY A 48 -7.09 13.38 -11.01
C GLY A 48 -5.77 13.37 -10.25
N LEU A 49 -4.65 13.62 -10.94
CA LEU A 49 -3.31 13.62 -10.34
C LEU A 49 -2.94 14.95 -9.68
N HIS A 50 -3.62 16.05 -10.02
CA HIS A 50 -3.22 17.41 -9.60
C HIS A 50 -3.04 17.53 -8.07
N SER A 51 -3.98 17.00 -7.28
CA SER A 51 -3.89 17.07 -5.80
C SER A 51 -2.65 16.37 -5.25
N MET A 52 -2.31 15.20 -5.82
CA MET A 52 -1.20 14.34 -5.40
C MET A 52 0.16 14.81 -5.93
N CYS A 53 0.21 15.67 -6.94
CA CYS A 53 1.46 16.15 -7.54
C CYS A 53 1.74 17.61 -7.17
N LYS A 54 0.76 18.50 -7.38
CA LYS A 54 0.92 19.96 -7.21
C LYS A 54 0.07 20.53 -6.06
N GLY A 55 -0.87 19.76 -5.51
CA GLY A 55 -1.83 20.20 -4.50
C GLY A 55 -1.42 19.93 -3.05
N ALA A 56 -2.41 19.90 -2.15
CA ALA A 56 -2.20 19.77 -0.70
C ALA A 56 -1.67 18.38 -0.27
N GLU A 57 -1.82 17.37 -1.12
CA GLU A 57 -1.44 15.98 -0.87
C GLU A 57 -0.06 15.64 -1.45
N SER A 58 0.57 16.55 -2.20
CA SER A 58 1.88 16.34 -2.85
C SER A 58 2.97 15.92 -1.89
N LYS A 59 2.99 16.50 -0.69
CA LYS A 59 3.93 16.15 0.39
C LYS A 59 3.95 14.66 0.76
N PHE A 60 2.93 13.90 0.41
CA PHE A 60 2.81 12.47 0.73
C PHE A 60 3.26 11.55 -0.41
N PHE A 61 3.11 11.98 -1.66
CA PHE A 61 3.23 11.11 -2.84
C PHE A 61 4.24 11.61 -3.87
N ASP A 62 4.57 12.90 -3.86
CA ASP A 62 5.41 13.54 -4.87
C ASP A 62 6.80 13.86 -4.33
N GLY A 63 7.64 12.84 -4.32
CA GLY A 63 9.03 12.93 -3.91
C GLY A 63 9.73 11.60 -4.03
N HIS A 64 11.06 11.64 -4.10
CA HIS A 64 11.85 10.41 -4.12
C HIS A 64 11.80 9.71 -2.76
N THR A 65 11.83 8.37 -2.79
CA THR A 65 11.89 7.55 -1.58
C THR A 65 13.07 7.98 -0.70
N ASN A 66 12.78 8.32 0.55
CA ASN A 66 13.74 8.86 1.52
C ASN A 66 14.09 7.86 2.64
N ILE A 67 13.79 6.58 2.44
CA ILE A 67 14.12 5.50 3.38
C ILE A 67 15.60 5.14 3.19
N THR A 68 16.43 5.40 4.21
CA THR A 68 17.89 5.22 4.13
C THR A 68 18.40 3.90 4.69
N ASP A 69 17.62 3.26 5.57
CA ASP A 69 17.96 1.98 6.21
C ASP A 69 16.68 1.17 6.46
N SER A 70 16.81 -0.15 6.35
CA SER A 70 15.74 -1.13 6.58
C SER A 70 16.09 -2.15 7.68
N SER A 71 17.20 -1.97 8.40
CA SER A 71 17.58 -2.85 9.52
C SER A 71 16.53 -2.89 10.63
N PHE A 72 15.97 -1.73 10.98
CA PHE A 72 14.81 -1.59 11.85
C PHE A 72 14.03 -0.33 11.49
N LEU A 73 12.96 -0.50 10.71
CA LEU A 73 12.17 0.61 10.18
C LEU A 73 10.75 0.62 10.80
N THR A 74 10.31 1.79 11.25
CA THR A 74 8.95 1.98 11.79
C THR A 74 8.25 3.14 11.07
N PHE A 75 7.05 2.88 10.56
CA PHE A 75 6.21 3.88 9.92
C PHE A 75 5.15 4.41 10.91
N GLY A 76 5.33 5.64 11.39
CA GLY A 76 4.35 6.30 12.25
C GLY A 76 3.18 6.87 11.46
N VAL A 77 2.00 6.26 11.56
CA VAL A 77 0.80 6.65 10.79
C VAL A 77 -0.19 7.55 11.56
N LYS A 78 0.16 8.05 12.74
CA LYS A 78 -0.77 8.84 13.59
C LYS A 78 -1.35 10.08 12.86
N GLY A 79 -0.51 10.83 12.15
CA GLY A 79 -0.95 11.99 11.37
C GLY A 79 -1.82 11.61 10.17
N LEU A 80 -1.64 10.40 9.64
CA LEU A 80 -2.39 9.88 8.50
C LEU A 80 -3.84 9.53 8.87
N LEU A 81 -4.11 9.18 10.13
CA LEU A 81 -5.47 8.88 10.59
C LEU A 81 -6.44 10.08 10.48
N GLN A 82 -5.90 11.30 10.37
CA GLN A 82 -6.69 12.54 10.18
C GLN A 82 -6.85 12.94 8.71
N ALA A 83 -6.21 12.23 7.78
CA ALA A 83 -6.33 12.50 6.36
C ALA A 83 -7.67 12.01 5.79
N SER A 84 -7.97 12.41 4.56
CA SER A 84 -9.12 11.86 3.83
C SER A 84 -8.98 10.34 3.68
N ARG A 85 -10.11 9.62 3.59
CA ARG A 85 -10.12 8.16 3.45
C ARG A 85 -9.23 7.69 2.29
N ASN A 86 -9.33 8.35 1.13
CA ASN A 86 -8.58 7.97 -0.06
C ASN A 86 -7.07 8.15 0.13
N VAL A 87 -6.64 9.26 0.73
CA VAL A 87 -5.21 9.49 1.03
C VAL A 87 -4.71 8.45 2.03
N LYS A 88 -5.46 8.20 3.10
CA LYS A 88 -5.13 7.19 4.09
C LYS A 88 -4.97 5.82 3.44
N ASP A 89 -5.95 5.38 2.67
CA ASP A 89 -5.96 4.06 2.04
C ASP A 89 -4.81 3.92 1.02
N ALA A 90 -4.51 4.97 0.24
CA ALA A 90 -3.42 4.98 -0.73
C ALA A 90 -2.04 4.96 -0.04
N MET A 91 -1.83 5.77 1.00
CA MET A 91 -0.56 5.80 1.74
C MET A 91 -0.31 4.50 2.50
N LEU A 92 -1.33 3.96 3.17
CA LEU A 92 -1.24 2.66 3.83
C LEU A 92 -0.89 1.56 2.83
N PHE A 93 -1.51 1.57 1.64
CA PHE A 93 -1.16 0.62 0.58
C PHE A 93 0.27 0.82 0.06
N ASN A 94 0.76 2.06 -0.05
CA ASN A 94 2.13 2.33 -0.45
C ASN A 94 3.15 1.75 0.55
N ILE A 95 2.90 1.93 1.85
CA ILE A 95 3.72 1.34 2.92
C ILE A 95 3.69 -0.19 2.83
N LEU A 96 2.52 -0.80 2.63
CA LEU A 96 2.40 -2.26 2.45
C LEU A 96 3.17 -2.75 1.23
N SER A 97 3.11 -2.02 0.11
CA SER A 97 3.83 -2.35 -1.11
C SER A 97 5.34 -2.39 -0.84
N TYR A 98 5.87 -1.35 -0.19
CA TYR A 98 7.27 -1.28 0.24
C TYR A 98 7.64 -2.47 1.15
N MET A 99 6.88 -2.73 2.22
CA MET A 99 7.13 -3.85 3.13
C MET A 99 7.12 -5.19 2.38
N SER A 100 6.16 -5.41 1.48
CA SER A 100 6.08 -6.66 0.72
C SER A 100 7.27 -6.86 -0.21
N ASN A 101 7.80 -5.78 -0.80
CA ASN A 101 8.99 -5.83 -1.63
C ASN A 101 10.21 -6.27 -0.82
N GLU A 102 10.43 -5.66 0.34
CA GLU A 102 11.54 -6.05 1.24
C GLU A 102 11.43 -7.53 1.65
N LEU A 103 10.24 -7.97 2.06
CA LEU A 103 10.02 -9.36 2.48
C LEU A 103 10.25 -10.38 1.36
N LEU A 104 9.86 -10.05 0.12
CA LEU A 104 9.90 -10.97 -1.01
C LEU A 104 11.24 -10.94 -1.78
N THR A 105 11.92 -9.80 -1.79
CA THR A 105 13.15 -9.59 -2.54
C THR A 105 14.37 -9.92 -1.68
N ASN A 106 14.49 -9.31 -0.49
CA ASN A 106 15.65 -9.50 0.38
C ASN A 106 15.57 -10.80 1.19
N GLY A 107 14.37 -11.20 1.61
CA GLY A 107 14.19 -12.38 2.47
C GLY A 107 14.71 -12.16 3.89
N HIS A 108 14.64 -13.18 4.74
CA HIS A 108 15.11 -13.16 6.13
C HIS A 108 14.68 -11.92 6.94
N THR A 109 13.50 -11.38 6.64
CA THR A 109 12.99 -10.12 7.19
C THR A 109 11.64 -10.35 7.84
N ALA A 110 11.24 -9.46 8.75
CA ALA A 110 9.94 -9.52 9.41
C ALA A 110 9.21 -8.20 9.24
N ALA A 111 7.93 -8.26 8.86
CA ALA A 111 7.05 -7.11 8.90
C ALA A 111 6.00 -7.30 10.00
N CYS A 112 5.77 -6.24 10.77
CA CYS A 112 4.69 -6.17 11.73
C CYS A 112 3.67 -5.12 11.26
N ILE A 113 2.43 -5.55 11.07
CA ILE A 113 1.31 -4.69 10.73
C ILE A 113 0.45 -4.59 11.98
N ASP A 114 0.64 -3.48 12.70
CA ASP A 114 -0.19 -3.12 13.85
C ASP A 114 -1.47 -2.42 13.40
N GLU A 115 -2.50 -2.48 14.25
CA GLU A 115 -3.84 -1.95 13.99
C GLU A 115 -4.40 -2.40 12.64
N PHE A 116 -4.33 -3.70 12.36
CA PHE A 116 -4.68 -4.27 11.06
C PHE A 116 -6.13 -3.94 10.63
N TYR A 117 -7.03 -3.64 11.57
CA TYR A 117 -8.38 -3.19 11.27
C TYR A 117 -8.43 -1.95 10.35
N LEU A 118 -7.39 -1.11 10.34
CA LEU A 118 -7.29 0.08 9.48
C LEU A 118 -7.32 -0.25 7.99
N PHE A 119 -6.93 -1.48 7.60
CA PHE A 119 -6.88 -1.92 6.21
C PHE A 119 -8.19 -2.54 5.74
N LEU A 120 -9.13 -2.85 6.64
CA LEU A 120 -10.38 -3.53 6.30
C LEU A 120 -11.30 -2.70 5.40
N THR A 121 -11.11 -1.37 5.37
CA THR A 121 -11.83 -0.46 4.45
C THR A 121 -11.34 -0.53 3.01
N ASN A 122 -10.21 -1.20 2.76
CA ASN A 122 -9.59 -1.39 1.45
C ASN A 122 -9.37 -2.89 1.20
N LEU A 123 -10.36 -3.56 0.59
CA LEU A 123 -10.29 -5.00 0.32
C LEU A 123 -9.08 -5.37 -0.57
N THR A 124 -8.64 -4.47 -1.47
CA THR A 124 -7.42 -4.69 -2.25
C THR A 124 -6.19 -4.81 -1.36
N ALA A 125 -6.09 -4.00 -0.29
CA ALA A 125 -5.02 -4.12 0.70
C ALA A 125 -5.09 -5.45 1.45
N VAL A 126 -6.29 -5.88 1.87
CA VAL A 126 -6.52 -7.15 2.56
C VAL A 126 -6.08 -8.33 1.69
N GLU A 127 -6.47 -8.32 0.41
CA GLU A 127 -6.05 -9.35 -0.55
C GLU A 127 -4.55 -9.32 -0.82
N TYR A 128 -3.96 -8.14 -0.91
CA TYR A 128 -2.53 -7.97 -1.09
C TYR A 128 -1.74 -8.59 0.07
N ILE A 129 -2.15 -8.30 1.32
CA ILE A 129 -1.60 -8.90 2.53
C ILE A 129 -1.73 -10.42 2.51
N ARG A 130 -2.93 -10.93 2.26
CA ARG A 130 -3.18 -12.37 2.15
C ARG A 130 -2.24 -13.04 1.15
N ASN A 131 -2.00 -12.39 0.01
CA ASN A 131 -1.19 -12.92 -1.07
C ASN A 131 0.30 -12.95 -0.70
N PHE A 132 0.86 -11.86 -0.16
CA PHE A 132 2.28 -11.87 0.20
C PHE A 132 2.53 -12.75 1.44
N MET A 133 1.63 -12.81 2.43
CA MET A 133 1.78 -13.69 3.60
C MET A 133 2.04 -15.16 3.22
N LYS A 134 1.39 -15.65 2.15
CA LYS A 134 1.62 -17.01 1.63
C LYS A 134 2.98 -17.17 0.96
N ARG A 135 3.54 -16.10 0.40
CA ARG A 135 4.75 -16.11 -0.43
C ARG A 135 6.01 -15.88 0.40
N VAL A 136 5.96 -15.00 1.39
CA VAL A 136 7.13 -14.60 2.20
C VAL A 136 7.75 -15.77 2.97
N ARG A 137 6.97 -16.80 3.29
CA ARG A 137 7.49 -18.05 3.88
C ARG A 137 8.57 -18.72 3.02
N LYS A 138 8.51 -18.58 1.69
CA LYS A 138 9.52 -19.13 0.77
C LYS A 138 10.83 -18.35 0.78
N LYS A 139 10.87 -17.22 1.49
CA LYS A 139 12.00 -16.29 1.59
C LYS A 139 12.54 -16.22 3.01
N ASP A 140 12.13 -17.16 3.88
CA ASP A 140 12.41 -17.16 5.31
C ASP A 140 12.04 -15.84 6.00
N SER A 141 11.03 -15.17 5.46
CA SER A 141 10.48 -13.93 5.98
C SER A 141 9.17 -14.18 6.72
N ALA A 142 8.85 -13.31 7.68
CA ALA A 142 7.68 -13.41 8.54
C ALA A 142 6.77 -12.18 8.44
N VAL A 143 5.48 -12.40 8.67
CA VAL A 143 4.48 -11.33 8.78
C VAL A 143 3.73 -11.53 10.09
N ILE A 144 3.69 -10.48 10.90
CA ILE A 144 2.95 -10.41 12.15
C ILE A 144 1.79 -9.45 11.91
N LEU A 145 0.56 -9.92 12.15
CA LEU A 145 -0.63 -9.09 12.14
C LEU A 145 -1.09 -8.88 13.58
N ALA A 146 -1.37 -7.65 13.96
CA ALA A 146 -1.93 -7.31 15.26
C ALA A 146 -3.23 -6.51 15.10
N SER A 147 -4.23 -6.86 15.91
CA SER A 147 -5.49 -6.14 16.02
C SER A 147 -6.14 -6.43 17.37
N GLN A 148 -6.99 -5.52 17.84
CA GLN A 148 -7.63 -5.60 19.14
C GLN A 148 -9.06 -6.13 19.05
N ASN A 149 -9.82 -5.74 18.03
CA ASN A 149 -11.22 -6.07 17.89
C ASN A 149 -11.44 -7.13 16.79
N LEU A 150 -11.81 -8.35 17.20
CA LEU A 150 -12.06 -9.43 16.25
C LEU A 150 -13.38 -9.30 15.48
N GLU A 151 -14.34 -8.56 16.02
CA GLU A 151 -15.66 -8.40 15.39
C GLU A 151 -15.56 -7.65 14.05
N ASP A 152 -14.60 -6.74 13.92
CA ASP A 152 -14.34 -5.99 12.69
C ASP A 152 -14.03 -6.89 11.49
N PHE A 153 -13.44 -8.07 11.75
CA PHE A 153 -13.10 -9.06 10.72
C PHE A 153 -14.27 -9.95 10.33
N ASN A 154 -15.36 -9.95 11.11
CA ASN A 154 -16.51 -10.82 10.90
C ASN A 154 -17.71 -10.09 10.27
N ILE A 155 -17.54 -8.81 9.92
CA ILE A 155 -18.53 -8.03 9.19
C ILE A 155 -18.81 -8.68 7.83
N ASP A 156 -20.08 -8.72 7.44
CA ASP A 156 -20.51 -9.24 6.14
C ASP A 156 -19.80 -8.50 4.99
N GLY A 157 -19.26 -9.27 4.03
CA GLY A 157 -18.45 -8.75 2.92
C GLY A 157 -16.95 -8.61 3.24
N ILE A 158 -16.54 -8.50 4.50
CA ILE A 158 -15.13 -8.50 4.92
C ILE A 158 -14.68 -9.92 5.31
N ARG A 159 -15.55 -10.67 5.99
CA ARG A 159 -15.28 -12.00 6.56
C ARG A 159 -14.60 -12.98 5.61
N GLU A 160 -15.07 -13.07 4.36
CA GLU A 160 -14.52 -14.01 3.38
C GLU A 160 -13.08 -13.66 2.96
N TYR A 161 -12.72 -12.38 3.01
CA TYR A 161 -11.38 -11.91 2.69
C TYR A 161 -10.41 -12.09 3.85
N THR A 162 -10.90 -11.97 5.08
CA THR A 162 -10.09 -11.99 6.30
C THR A 162 -9.94 -13.39 6.91
N LYS A 163 -10.88 -14.31 6.68
CA LYS A 163 -10.79 -15.69 7.19
C LYS A 163 -9.44 -16.37 6.89
N PRO A 164 -8.85 -16.27 5.68
CA PRO A 164 -7.51 -16.80 5.42
C PRO A 164 -6.41 -16.14 6.25
N LEU A 165 -6.57 -14.88 6.66
CA LEU A 165 -5.56 -14.16 7.46
C LEU A 165 -5.42 -14.70 8.88
N PHE A 166 -6.45 -15.40 9.37
CA PHE A 166 -6.39 -16.13 10.64
C PHE A 166 -5.89 -17.57 10.49
N SER A 167 -6.05 -18.19 9.32
CA SER A 167 -5.64 -19.59 9.08
C SER A 167 -4.27 -19.78 8.43
N ILE A 168 -3.72 -18.74 7.78
CA ILE A 168 -2.36 -18.76 7.21
C ILE A 168 -1.27 -18.70 8.30
N PRO A 169 -1.36 -17.84 9.34
CA PRO A 169 -0.36 -17.79 10.40
C PRO A 169 -0.22 -19.14 11.11
N THR A 170 1.02 -19.59 11.27
CA THR A 170 1.33 -20.83 12.01
C THR A 170 1.35 -20.59 13.53
N HIS A 171 1.54 -19.34 13.94
CA HIS A 171 1.59 -18.92 15.34
C HIS A 171 0.54 -17.85 15.58
N VAL A 172 -0.23 -18.01 16.65
CA VAL A 172 -1.25 -17.06 17.10
C VAL A 172 -1.00 -16.78 18.58
N PHE A 173 -0.91 -15.49 18.92
CA PHE A 173 -0.73 -15.05 20.30
C PHE A 173 -2.00 -14.31 20.73
N LEU A 174 -2.64 -14.81 21.78
CA LEU A 174 -3.85 -14.21 22.34
C LEU A 174 -3.51 -13.64 23.73
N PHE A 175 -3.61 -12.32 23.84
CA PHE A 175 -3.34 -11.61 25.09
C PHE A 175 -4.66 -11.09 25.67
N ASN A 176 -5.07 -11.63 26.82
CA ASN A 176 -6.28 -11.24 27.54
C ASN A 176 -7.53 -11.06 26.65
N ALA A 177 -8.07 -12.17 26.14
CA ALA A 177 -9.19 -12.21 25.20
C ALA A 177 -10.52 -11.59 25.70
N GLY A 178 -10.60 -11.16 26.96
CA GLY A 178 -11.81 -10.57 27.53
C GLY A 178 -13.03 -11.50 27.39
N ASN A 179 -14.14 -10.96 26.87
CA ASN A 179 -15.39 -11.68 26.65
C ASN A 179 -15.58 -12.20 25.21
N ILE A 180 -14.54 -12.16 24.38
CA ILE A 180 -14.65 -12.61 22.98
C ILE A 180 -14.84 -14.14 22.96
N ASP A 181 -15.83 -14.61 22.21
CA ASP A 181 -16.11 -16.05 22.10
C ASP A 181 -14.91 -16.78 21.48
N SER A 182 -14.45 -17.83 22.18
CA SER A 182 -13.42 -18.78 21.73
C SER A 182 -13.57 -19.23 20.26
N ARG A 183 -14.79 -19.29 19.74
CA ARG A 183 -15.10 -19.66 18.35
C ARG A 183 -14.64 -18.64 17.30
N PHE A 184 -14.31 -17.41 17.68
CA PHE A 184 -13.73 -16.43 16.76
C PHE A 184 -12.25 -16.70 16.47
N TYR A 185 -11.59 -17.50 17.32
CA TYR A 185 -10.15 -17.76 17.24
C TYR A 185 -9.80 -19.10 16.56
N ILE A 186 -10.79 -19.97 16.34
CA ILE A 186 -10.67 -21.36 15.85
C ILE A 186 -11.37 -21.48 14.50
#